data_AF-A0A1G1B9N8-F1
#
_entry.id   AF-A0A1G1B9N8-F1
#
_cell.length_a   1.000
_cell.length_b   1.000
_cell.length_c   1.000
_cell.angle_alpha   90.00
_cell.angle_beta   90.00
_cell.angle_gamma   90.00
#
_symmetry.space_group_name_H-M   'P 1'
#
loop_
_entity.id
_entity.type
_entity.pdbx_description
1 polymer ?
#
loop_
_entity_poly.entity_id
_entity_poly.type
_entity_poly.pdbx_seq_one_letter_code
_entity_poly.pdbx_strand_id
1 'polypeptide(L)'
;MTTLPPPAVKFFPEDSIEKQCYGIAESLKDYLPIPNDRNRLGFNLYRLVKGEGDAPEIIVRNAKLKVEGISLADLAKKIEEEIAKIKKH
;
A
#
# COMPACT_ATOMS: atom_id res chain seq x y z
N MET A 1 -5.72 39.02 18.29
CA MET A 1 -5.42 37.56 18.33
C MET A 1 -4.49 37.25 17.17
N THR A 2 -3.24 36.90 17.44
CA THR A 2 -2.25 36.47 16.44
C THR A 2 -2.22 34.96 16.43
N THR A 3 -2.77 34.34 15.39
CA THR A 3 -2.70 32.89 15.18
C THR A 3 -1.29 32.52 14.73
N LEU A 4 -0.64 31.59 15.43
CA LEU A 4 0.64 31.02 15.04
C LEU A 4 0.55 30.40 13.63
N PRO A 5 1.63 30.46 12.83
CA PRO A 5 1.65 29.80 11.54
C PRO A 5 1.39 28.29 11.71
N PRO A 6 0.69 27.66 10.76
CA PRO A 6 0.42 26.23 10.82
C PRO A 6 1.74 25.47 10.91
N PRO A 7 1.81 24.40 11.72
CA PRO A 7 3.01 23.61 11.88
C PRO A 7 3.49 23.11 10.51
N ALA A 8 4.80 23.20 10.27
CA ALA A 8 5.41 22.74 9.04
C ALA A 8 5.08 21.26 8.81
N VAL A 9 4.40 20.97 7.69
CA VAL A 9 4.10 19.61 7.27
C VAL A 9 5.42 18.89 7.04
N LYS A 10 5.74 17.92 7.89
CA LYS A 10 6.87 17.02 7.66
C LYS A 10 6.50 16.12 6.49
N PHE A 11 6.95 16.49 5.30
CA PHE A 11 6.92 15.59 4.17
C PHE A 11 7.79 14.39 4.52
N PHE A 12 7.20 13.19 4.50
CA PHE A 12 7.98 11.96 4.60
C PHE A 12 8.98 11.92 3.44
N PRO A 13 10.22 11.44 3.68
CA PRO A 13 11.21 11.31 2.62
C PRO A 13 10.65 10.46 1.48
N GLU A 14 10.93 10.84 0.23
CA GLU A 14 10.32 10.19 -0.94
C GLU A 14 10.78 8.73 -1.13
N ASP A 15 11.91 8.37 -0.53
CA ASP A 15 12.44 7.01 -0.44
C ASP A 15 11.83 6.17 0.69
N SER A 16 10.84 6.70 1.42
CA SER A 16 10.14 5.89 2.43
C SER A 16 9.44 4.71 1.75
N ILE A 17 9.72 3.51 2.27
CA ILE A 17 9.04 2.26 1.92
C ILE A 17 7.51 2.43 1.95
N GLU A 18 6.98 3.27 2.87
CA GLU A 18 5.57 3.65 2.87
C GLU A 18 5.13 4.20 1.52
N LYS A 19 5.79 5.24 0.99
CA LYS A 19 5.36 5.95 -0.23
C LYS A 19 5.36 5.02 -1.45
N GLN A 20 6.35 4.12 -1.52
CA GLN A 20 6.41 3.09 -2.56
C GLN A 20 5.26 2.08 -2.43
N CYS A 21 4.98 1.60 -1.22
CA CYS A 21 3.87 0.67 -0.96
C CYS A 21 2.50 1.28 -1.24
N TYR A 22 2.28 2.54 -0.85
CA TYR A 22 1.04 3.27 -1.16
C TYR A 22 0.93 3.57 -2.66
N GLY A 23 2.04 3.85 -3.35
CA GLY A 23 2.07 4.01 -4.81
C GLY A 23 1.66 2.75 -5.57
N ILE A 24 2.07 1.56 -5.11
CA ILE A 24 1.62 0.27 -5.66
C ILE A 24 0.11 0.09 -5.44
N ALA A 25 -0.40 0.40 -4.25
CA ALA A 25 -1.83 0.31 -3.99
C ALA A 25 -2.64 1.30 -4.84
N GLU A 26 -2.06 2.45 -5.18
CA GLU A 26 -2.67 3.47 -6.02
C GLU A 26 -2.65 3.11 -7.51
N SER A 27 -1.61 2.43 -8.00
CA SER A 27 -1.58 1.88 -9.37
C SER A 27 -2.65 0.81 -9.60
N LEU A 28 -3.09 0.16 -8.51
CA LEU A 28 -4.19 -0.81 -8.52
C LEU A 28 -5.59 -0.17 -8.42
N LYS A 29 -5.72 1.16 -8.52
CA LYS A 29 -7.03 1.85 -8.43
C LYS A 29 -8.07 1.36 -9.44
N ASP A 30 -7.63 0.89 -10.60
CA ASP A 30 -8.52 0.40 -11.65
C ASP A 30 -9.17 -0.94 -11.26
N TYR A 31 -8.54 -1.69 -10.34
CA TYR A 31 -9.06 -2.94 -9.79
C TYR A 31 -9.64 -2.78 -8.38
N LEU A 32 -9.20 -1.75 -7.64
CA LEU A 32 -9.62 -1.43 -6.28
C LEU A 32 -10.31 -0.06 -6.26
N PRO A 33 -11.60 0.00 -6.62
CA PRO A 33 -12.33 1.27 -6.68
C PRO A 33 -12.37 1.95 -5.31
N ILE A 34 -12.43 1.17 -4.23
CA ILE A 34 -12.53 1.66 -2.86
C ILE A 34 -11.17 2.23 -2.40
N PRO A 35 -11.07 3.55 -2.11
CA PRO A 35 -9.83 4.16 -1.64
C PRO A 35 -9.36 3.60 -0.29
N ASN A 36 -10.30 3.26 0.59
CA ASN A 36 -10.00 2.67 1.89
C ASN A 36 -9.32 1.30 1.76
N ASP A 37 -9.72 0.52 0.76
CA ASP A 37 -9.12 -0.79 0.48
C ASP A 37 -7.68 -0.63 -0.02
N ARG A 38 -7.43 0.36 -0.89
CA ARG A 38 -6.07 0.75 -1.31
C ARG A 38 -5.21 1.17 -0.11
N ASN A 39 -5.75 1.98 0.80
CA ASN A 39 -4.99 2.40 1.98
C ASN A 39 -4.67 1.24 2.93
N ARG A 40 -5.62 0.32 3.14
CA ARG A 40 -5.38 -0.90 3.92
C ARG A 40 -4.34 -1.80 3.26
N LEU A 41 -4.39 -1.90 1.94
CA LEU A 41 -3.43 -2.65 1.16
C LEU A 41 -2.03 -2.05 1.31
N GLY A 42 -1.84 -0.76 1.02
CA GLY A 42 -0.56 -0.06 1.16
C GLY A 42 0.05 -0.19 2.56
N PHE A 43 -0.77 -0.07 3.62
CA PHE A 43 -0.31 -0.26 5.01
C PHE A 43 0.17 -1.69 5.29
N ASN A 44 -0.56 -2.69 4.79
CA ASN A 44 -0.18 -4.09 4.96
C ASN A 44 1.07 -4.44 4.16
N LEU A 45 1.24 -3.88 2.95
CA LEU A 45 2.47 -4.06 2.17
C LEU A 45 3.67 -3.45 2.90
N TYR A 46 3.49 -2.26 3.47
CA TYR A 46 4.52 -1.63 4.28
C TYR A 46 4.96 -2.51 5.45
N ARG A 47 4.01 -3.08 6.21
CA ARG A 47 4.33 -4.01 7.31
C ARG A 47 5.06 -5.26 6.81
N LEU A 48 4.65 -5.80 5.66
CA LEU A 48 5.30 -6.95 5.04
C LEU A 48 6.76 -6.64 4.67
N VAL A 49 7.02 -5.49 4.05
CA VAL A 49 8.40 -5.07 3.70
C VAL A 49 9.23 -4.85 4.97
N LYS A 50 8.63 -4.33 6.03
CA LYS A 50 9.27 -4.14 7.34
C LYS A 50 9.51 -5.45 8.12
N GLY A 51 8.98 -6.58 7.65
CA GLY A 51 9.10 -7.89 8.30
C GLY A 51 8.09 -8.15 9.42
N GLU A 52 7.11 -7.26 9.61
CA GLU A 52 6.06 -7.36 10.64
C GLU A 52 4.69 -7.77 10.06
N GLY A 53 4.62 -8.09 8.76
CA GLY A 53 3.38 -8.37 8.04
C GLY A 53 3.25 -9.81 7.57
N ASP A 54 2.01 -10.23 7.34
CA ASP A 54 1.67 -11.52 6.75
C ASP A 54 1.93 -11.55 5.24
N ALA A 55 1.91 -12.75 4.64
CA ALA A 55 2.08 -12.93 3.20
C ALA A 55 1.02 -12.14 2.38
N PRO A 56 1.34 -11.73 1.12
CA PRO A 56 0.43 -10.95 0.28
C PRO A 56 -0.93 -11.64 0.08
N GLU A 57 -0.94 -12.98 -0.04
CA GLU A 57 -2.17 -13.77 -0.14
C GLU A 57 -3.05 -13.64 1.12
N ILE A 58 -2.43 -13.66 2.30
CA ILE A 58 -3.14 -13.50 3.58
C ILE A 58 -3.67 -12.08 3.68
N ILE A 59 -2.86 -11.07 3.32
CA ILE A 59 -3.28 -9.67 3.30
C ILE A 59 -4.51 -9.49 2.43
N VAL A 60 -4.48 -9.98 1.19
CA VAL A 60 -5.57 -9.83 0.23
C VAL A 60 -6.83 -10.58 0.71
N ARG A 61 -6.66 -11.75 1.33
CA ARG A 61 -7.77 -12.55 1.88
C ARG A 61 -8.38 -11.96 3.15
N ASN A 62 -7.56 -11.38 4.02
CA ASN A 62 -7.96 -10.85 5.33
C ASN A 62 -8.47 -9.40 5.23
N ALA A 63 -7.96 -8.65 4.25
CA ALA A 63 -8.38 -7.28 4.00
C ALA A 63 -9.81 -7.18 3.41
N LYS A 64 -10.45 -8.29 3.00
CA LYS A 64 -11.80 -8.31 2.40
C LYS A 64 -11.96 -7.25 1.30
N LEU A 65 -10.93 -7.09 0.48
CA LEU A 65 -10.86 -6.07 -0.55
C LEU A 65 -11.94 -6.33 -1.60
N LYS A 66 -12.66 -5.28 -2.01
CA LYS A 66 -13.50 -5.37 -3.20
C LYS A 66 -12.63 -5.19 -4.43
N VAL A 67 -12.27 -6.31 -5.03
CA VAL A 67 -11.60 -6.36 -6.33
C VAL A 67 -12.60 -6.49 -7.45
N GLU A 68 -12.43 -5.65 -8.48
CA GLU A 68 -13.20 -5.70 -9.72
C GLU A 68 -12.24 -6.00 -10.89
N GLY A 69 -12.62 -6.93 -11.77
CA GLY A 69 -11.86 -7.25 -12.97
C GLY A 69 -10.58 -8.10 -12.78
N ILE A 70 -10.23 -8.50 -11.55
CA ILE A 70 -9.09 -9.39 -11.27
C ILE A 70 -9.41 -10.36 -10.12
N SER A 71 -8.78 -11.53 -10.11
CA SER A 71 -8.89 -12.47 -9.01
C SER A 71 -8.01 -12.04 -7.82
N LEU A 72 -8.39 -12.45 -6.60
CA LEU A 72 -7.58 -12.20 -5.39
C LEU A 72 -6.16 -12.79 -5.52
N ALA A 73 -6.02 -13.94 -6.20
CA ALA A 73 -4.73 -14.59 -6.40
C ALA A 73 -3.84 -13.83 -7.39
N ASP A 74 -4.41 -13.34 -8.49
CA ASP A 74 -3.68 -12.52 -9.47
C ASP A 74 -3.26 -11.17 -8.87
N LEU A 75 -4.11 -10.58 -8.04
CA LEU A 75 -3.78 -9.36 -7.31
C LEU A 75 -2.63 -9.59 -6.31
N ALA A 76 -2.66 -10.71 -5.58
CA ALA A 76 -1.56 -11.09 -4.68
C ALA A 76 -0.24 -11.27 -5.42
N LYS A 77 -0.23 -11.94 -6.59
CA LYS A 77 0.96 -12.10 -7.43
C LYS A 77 1.53 -10.78 -7.92
N LYS A 78 0.69 -9.88 -8.46
CA LYS A 78 1.12 -8.55 -8.90
C LYS A 78 1.77 -7.77 -7.75
N ILE A 79 1.17 -7.83 -6.56
CA ILE A 79 1.68 -7.17 -5.37
C ILE A 79 3.03 -7.75 -4.95
N GLU A 80 3.18 -9.08 -5.00
CA GLU A 80 4.41 -9.76 -4.65
C GLU A 80 5.55 -9.42 -5.62
N GLU A 81 5.27 -9.33 -6.92
CA GLU A 81 6.21 -8.85 -7.93
C GLU A 81 6.64 -7.40 -7.69
N GLU A 82 5.70 -6.50 -7.39
CA GLU A 82 6.00 -5.10 -7.10
C GLU A 82 6.79 -4.93 -5.79
N ILE A 83 6.47 -5.71 -4.75
CA ILE A 83 7.25 -5.74 -3.50
C ILE A 83 8.66 -6.29 -3.72
N ALA A 84 8.80 -7.32 -4.56
CA ALA A 84 10.10 -7.90 -4.87
C ALA A 84 11.03 -6.89 -5.58
N LYS A 85 10.47 -5.93 -6.35
CA LYS A 85 11.23 -4.81 -6.92
C LYS A 85 11.75 -3.86 -5.83
N ILE A 86 10.95 -3.60 -4.79
CA ILE A 86 11.35 -2.76 -3.64
C ILE A 86 12.45 -3.43 -2.82
N LYS A 87 12.32 -4.73 -2.53
CA LYS A 87 13.31 -5.48 -1.72
C LYS A 87 14.67 -5.68 -2.42
N LYS A 88 14.75 -5.47 -3.73
CA LYS A 88 15.97 -5.66 -4.52
C LYS A 88 16.91 -4.46 -4.51
N HIS A 89 16.52 -3.35 -3.90
CA HIS A 89 17.30 -2.12 -3.85
C HIS A 89 17.85 -1.81 -2.46
#